data_AF-A0A951H5V9-F1
#
_entry.id   AF-A0A951H5V9-F1
#
_cell.length_a   1.000
_cell.length_b   1.000
_cell.length_c   1.000
_cell.angle_alpha   90.00
_cell.angle_beta   90.00
_cell.angle_gamma   90.00
#
_symmetry.space_group_name_H-M   'P 1'
#
loop_
_entity.id
_entity.type
_entity.pdbx_description
1 polymer ?
#
loop_
_entity_poly.entity_id
_entity_poly.type
_entity_poly.pdbx_seq_one_letter_code
_entity_poly.pdbx_strand_id
1 'polypeptide(L)'
;EPLTTNNRMELMAAIRGLEALTRPCRARLHTDSQYVRDGITRWLPGWKARGWRTADKKPVKNQDLWDRLDRAAARHAVEWLWVRGHAGHPENERADALARAAIAEMRRARA
;
A
#
# COMPACT_ATOMS: atom_id res chain seq x y z
N GLU A 1 -19.34 -0.46 10.88
CA GLU A 1 -18.06 -0.90 10.27
C GLU A 1 -17.00 0.19 10.49
N PRO A 2 -15.72 -0.14 10.79
CA PRO A 2 -14.69 0.89 10.85
C PRO A 2 -14.50 1.57 9.48
N LEU A 3 -14.30 2.89 9.45
CA LEU A 3 -14.16 3.67 8.21
C LEU A 3 -12.95 3.22 7.35
N THR A 4 -11.93 2.64 7.98
CA THR A 4 -10.71 2.14 7.32
C THR A 4 -10.02 1.08 8.20
N THR A 5 -8.97 0.44 7.68
CA THR A 5 -8.14 -0.55 8.39
C THR A 5 -6.66 -0.28 8.16
N ASN A 6 -5.78 -0.89 8.96
CA ASN A 6 -4.34 -0.77 8.81
C ASN A 6 -3.90 -1.13 7.37
N ASN A 7 -4.30 -2.30 6.87
CA ASN A 7 -3.97 -2.76 5.53
C ASN A 7 -4.46 -1.80 4.41
N ARG A 8 -5.63 -1.17 4.60
CA ARG A 8 -6.12 -0.16 3.64
C ARG A 8 -5.24 1.10 3.65
N MET A 9 -4.75 1.51 4.82
CA MET A 9 -3.86 2.68 4.94
C MET A 9 -2.45 2.39 4.44
N GLU A 10 -1.93 1.18 4.64
CA GLU A 10 -0.65 0.73 4.05
C GLU A 10 -0.72 0.75 2.52
N LEU A 11 -1.80 0.22 1.93
CA LEU A 11 -2.04 0.31 0.49
C LEU A 11 -2.15 1.76 0.03
N MET A 12 -2.91 2.59 0.75
CA MET A 12 -3.08 4.00 0.41
C MET A 12 -1.75 4.76 0.45
N ALA A 13 -0.88 4.48 1.41
CA ALA A 13 0.44 5.10 1.50
C ALA A 13 1.29 4.80 0.25
N ALA A 14 1.34 3.53 -0.16
CA ALA A 14 2.05 3.12 -1.38
C ALA A 14 1.44 3.77 -2.65
N ILE A 15 0.11 3.78 -2.75
CA ILE A 15 -0.62 4.42 -3.87
C ILE A 15 -0.26 5.90 -3.96
N ARG A 16 -0.37 6.64 -2.87
CA ARG A 16 -0.13 8.09 -2.85
C ARG A 16 1.34 8.42 -3.13
N GLY A 17 2.27 7.60 -2.64
CA GLY A 17 3.69 7.73 -2.97
C GLY A 17 3.97 7.60 -4.46
N LEU A 18 3.34 6.64 -5.14
CA LEU A 18 3.48 6.46 -6.58
C LEU A 18 2.72 7.53 -7.38
N GLU A 19 1.51 7.88 -6.98
CA GLU A 19 0.69 8.91 -7.66
C GLU A 19 1.30 10.32 -7.58
N ALA A 20 2.11 10.60 -6.55
CA ALA A 20 2.83 11.86 -6.43
C ALA A 20 3.92 12.02 -7.50
N LEU A 21 4.33 10.93 -8.17
CA LEU A 21 5.33 10.96 -9.24
C LEU A 21 4.69 11.49 -10.53
N THR A 22 5.17 12.64 -11.00
CA THR A 22 4.57 13.35 -12.15
C THR A 22 4.95 12.77 -13.51
N ARG A 23 5.95 11.87 -13.56
CA ARG A 23 6.44 11.26 -14.80
C ARG A 23 6.89 9.80 -14.56
N PRO A 24 6.93 8.97 -15.61
CA PRO A 24 7.53 7.64 -15.53
C PRO A 24 8.97 7.73 -15.01
N CYS A 25 9.32 6.82 -14.10
CA CYS A 25 10.64 6.78 -13.48
C CYS A 25 10.95 5.38 -12.93
N ARG A 26 12.22 5.18 -12.54
CA ARG A 26 12.62 4.05 -11.71
C ARG A 26 12.46 4.46 -10.24
N ALA A 27 11.67 3.71 -9.49
CA ALA A 27 11.37 4.01 -8.10
C ALA A 27 11.72 2.81 -7.22
N ARG A 28 12.31 3.07 -6.06
CA ARG A 28 12.49 2.08 -4.99
C ARG A 28 11.46 2.39 -3.92
N LEU A 29 10.49 1.50 -3.73
CA LEU A 29 9.45 1.66 -2.72
C LEU A 29 9.79 0.79 -1.51
N HIS A 30 10.12 1.45 -0.40
CA HIS A 30 10.39 0.81 0.88
C HIS A 30 9.10 0.69 1.69
N THR A 31 8.79 -0.51 2.16
CA THR A 31 7.62 -0.77 3.00
C THR A 31 7.94 -1.83 4.05
N ASP A 32 7.44 -1.64 5.27
CA ASP A 32 7.47 -2.66 6.32
C ASP A 32 6.24 -3.60 6.25
N SER A 33 5.18 -3.15 5.57
CA SER A 33 3.99 -3.97 5.31
C SER A 33 4.32 -5.21 4.47
N GLN A 34 4.24 -6.36 5.13
CA GLN A 34 4.24 -7.65 4.44
C GLN A 34 3.00 -7.81 3.56
N TYR A 35 1.87 -7.20 3.93
CA TYR A 35 0.64 -7.27 3.15
C TYR A 35 0.80 -6.60 1.78
N VAL A 36 1.40 -5.41 1.73
CA VAL A 36 1.71 -4.71 0.48
C VAL A 36 2.76 -5.48 -0.31
N ARG A 37 3.87 -5.90 0.33
CA ARG A 37 4.96 -6.64 -0.32
C ARG A 37 4.47 -7.94 -0.96
N ASP A 38 3.82 -8.81 -0.20
CA ASP A 38 3.38 -10.11 -0.71
C ASP A 38 2.22 -9.96 -1.68
N GLY A 39 1.33 -9.00 -1.45
CA GLY A 39 0.25 -8.74 -2.39
C GLY A 39 0.74 -8.30 -3.76
N ILE A 40 1.69 -7.35 -3.84
CA ILE A 40 2.19 -6.88 -5.12
C ILE A 40 3.11 -7.90 -5.81
N THR A 41 3.97 -8.60 -5.06
CA THR A 41 4.97 -9.50 -5.63
C THR A 41 4.49 -10.93 -5.87
N ARG A 42 3.49 -11.41 -5.12
CA ARG A 42 3.06 -12.83 -5.16
C ARG A 42 1.59 -13.00 -5.55
N TRP A 43 0.69 -12.21 -4.99
CA TRP A 43 -0.75 -12.49 -5.11
C TRP A 43 -1.42 -11.77 -6.29
N LEU A 44 -1.09 -10.50 -6.52
CA LEU A 44 -1.72 -9.65 -7.51
C LEU A 44 -1.69 -10.24 -8.93
N PRO A 45 -0.57 -10.80 -9.44
CA PRO A 45 -0.58 -11.44 -10.76
C PRO A 45 -1.61 -12.58 -10.85
N GLY A 46 -1.69 -13.41 -9.80
CA GLY A 46 -2.64 -14.52 -9.73
C GLY A 46 -4.08 -14.08 -9.51
N TRP A 47 -4.32 -12.94 -8.85
CA TRP A 47 -5.66 -12.36 -8.72
C TRP A 47 -6.15 -11.78 -10.05
N LYS A 48 -5.29 -11.04 -10.77
CA LYS A 48 -5.62 -10.50 -12.10
C LYS A 48 -5.95 -11.62 -13.08
N ALA A 49 -5.14 -12.69 -13.11
CA ALA A 49 -5.39 -13.85 -13.95
C ALA A 49 -6.71 -14.59 -13.63
N ARG A 50 -7.18 -14.50 -12.38
CA ARG A 50 -8.42 -15.15 -11.91
C ARG A 50 -9.62 -14.20 -11.82
N GLY A 51 -9.55 -13.02 -12.47
CA GLY A 51 -10.64 -12.04 -12.48
C GLY A 51 -10.97 -11.52 -11.08
N TRP A 52 -9.95 -11.24 -10.27
CA TRP A 52 -10.06 -10.71 -8.90
C TRP A 52 -10.77 -11.63 -7.90
N ARG A 53 -10.52 -12.93 -8.02
CA ARG A 53 -11.00 -13.94 -7.08
C ARG A 53 -9.87 -14.66 -6.37
N THR A 54 -10.10 -15.01 -5.11
CA THR A 54 -9.21 -15.86 -4.32
C THR A 54 -9.32 -17.32 -4.76
N ALA A 55 -8.46 -18.20 -4.23
CA ALA A 55 -8.54 -19.65 -4.47
C ALA A 55 -9.91 -20.23 -4.09
N ASP A 56 -10.54 -19.69 -3.04
CA ASP A 56 -11.88 -20.06 -2.58
C ASP A 56 -13.01 -19.39 -3.39
N LYS A 57 -12.69 -18.82 -4.56
CA LYS A 57 -13.62 -18.12 -5.48
C LYS A 57 -14.31 -16.88 -4.91
N LYS A 58 -13.89 -16.40 -3.74
CA LYS A 58 -14.40 -15.17 -3.11
C LYS A 58 -13.75 -13.93 -3.72
N PRO A 59 -14.44 -12.77 -3.70
CA PRO A 59 -13.82 -11.50 -4.09
C PRO A 59 -12.56 -11.20 -3.27
N VAL A 60 -11.54 -10.64 -3.92
CA VAL A 60 -10.32 -10.21 -3.24
C VAL A 60 -10.64 -9.03 -2.31
N LYS A 61 -10.19 -9.12 -1.06
CA LYS A 61 -10.32 -8.00 -0.10
C LYS A 61 -9.50 -6.80 -0.57
N ASN A 62 -10.04 -5.60 -0.41
CA ASN A 62 -9.42 -4.33 -0.83
C ASN A 62 -9.11 -4.27 -2.34
N GLN A 63 -9.88 -4.96 -3.17
CA GLN A 63 -9.70 -4.95 -4.62
C GLN A 63 -9.66 -3.52 -5.20
N ASP A 64 -10.47 -2.61 -4.65
CA ASP A 64 -10.48 -1.19 -5.03
C ASP A 64 -9.10 -0.54 -4.94
N LEU A 65 -8.37 -0.80 -3.86
CA LEU A 65 -7.03 -0.26 -3.64
C LEU A 65 -5.97 -1.04 -4.41
N TRP A 66 -6.12 -2.36 -4.57
CA TRP A 66 -5.19 -3.15 -5.36
C TRP A 66 -5.21 -2.77 -6.84
N ASP A 67 -6.39 -2.56 -7.42
CA ASP A 67 -6.52 -2.11 -8.82
C ASP A 67 -5.89 -0.73 -9.01
N ARG A 68 -6.12 0.19 -8.07
CA ARG A 68 -5.50 1.52 -8.08
C ARG A 68 -3.98 1.47 -7.93
N LEU A 69 -3.47 0.61 -7.03
CA LEU A 69 -2.03 0.42 -6.85
C LEU A 69 -1.37 -0.16 -8.10
N ASP A 70 -1.98 -1.16 -8.72
CA ASP A 70 -1.51 -1.76 -9.97
C ASP A 70 -1.39 -0.71 -11.09
N ARG A 71 -2.43 0.12 -11.26
CA ARG A 71 -2.41 1.22 -12.25
C ARG A 71 -1.33 2.26 -11.95
N ALA A 72 -1.17 2.64 -10.67
CA ALA A 72 -0.14 3.60 -10.27
C ALA A 72 1.26 3.01 -10.52
N ALA A 73 1.51 1.77 -10.12
CA ALA A 73 2.78 1.09 -10.28
C ALA A 73 3.14 0.85 -11.75
N ALA A 74 2.16 0.52 -12.60
CA ALA A 74 2.37 0.25 -14.03
C ALA A 74 2.96 1.45 -14.81
N ARG A 75 2.85 2.68 -14.27
CA ARG A 75 3.46 3.88 -14.87
C ARG A 75 4.97 3.99 -14.63
N HIS A 76 5.53 3.17 -13.73
CA HIS A 76 6.89 3.26 -13.25
C HIS A 76 7.58 1.89 -13.30
N ALA A 77 8.91 1.90 -13.30
CA ALA A 77 9.69 0.70 -13.00
C ALA A 77 9.94 0.66 -11.49
N VAL A 78 9.05 -0.01 -10.76
CA VAL A 78 9.07 -0.06 -9.30
C VAL A 78 9.82 -1.29 -8.81
N GLU A 79 10.86 -1.06 -8.01
CA GLU A 79 11.51 -2.07 -7.18
C GLU A 79 10.90 -2.04 -5.77
N TRP A 80 10.40 -3.19 -5.32
CA TRP A 80 9.71 -3.33 -4.04
C TRP A 80 10.67 -3.85 -2.98
N LEU A 81 11.01 -2.99 -2.02
CA LEU A 81 11.97 -3.30 -0.97
C LEU A 81 11.24 -3.44 0.36
N TRP A 82 11.36 -4.62 0.96
CA TRP A 82 10.81 -4.88 2.28
C TRP A 82 11.84 -4.60 3.36
N VAL A 83 11.45 -3.78 4.33
CA VAL A 83 12.25 -3.52 5.52
C VAL A 83 11.61 -4.20 6.72
N ARG A 84 12.44 -4.74 7.61
CA ARG A 84 11.96 -5.42 8.81
C ARG A 84 11.64 -4.39 9.89
N GLY A 85 10.38 -3.97 9.96
CA GLY A 85 9.92 -3.00 10.96
C GLY A 85 10.52 -1.60 10.78
N HIS A 86 10.31 -0.73 11.76
CA HIS A 86 10.69 0.68 11.68
C HIS A 86 12.15 0.96 12.05
N ALA A 87 12.82 0.05 12.76
CA ALA A 87 14.15 0.32 13.32
C ALA A 87 15.24 0.36 12.24
N GLY A 88 15.77 1.55 11.98
CA GLY A 88 16.96 1.75 11.15
C GLY A 88 16.73 2.32 9.76
N HIS A 89 15.49 2.74 9.42
CA HIS A 89 15.23 3.50 8.20
C HIS A 89 14.50 4.82 8.56
N PRO A 90 15.24 5.93 8.67
CA PRO A 90 14.68 7.21 9.15
C PRO A 90 13.45 7.68 8.39
N GLU A 91 13.37 7.38 7.10
CA GLU A 91 12.23 7.71 6.23
C GLU A 91 10.99 6.90 6.57
N ASN A 92 11.14 5.61 6.95
CA ASN A 92 10.02 4.78 7.38
C ASN A 92 9.53 5.20 8.77
N GLU A 93 10.43 5.53 9.69
CA GLU A 93 10.07 6.09 11.00
C GLU A 93 9.30 7.40 10.82
N ARG A 94 9.73 8.26 9.91
CA ARG A 94 9.01 9.50 9.57
C ARG A 94 7.63 9.22 8.97
N ALA A 95 7.51 8.20 8.12
CA ALA A 95 6.22 7.81 7.55
C ALA A 95 5.25 7.27 8.61
N ASP A 96 5.72 6.44 9.55
CA ASP A 96 4.94 5.95 10.69
C ASP A 96 4.48 7.12 11.60
N ALA A 97 5.37 8.07 11.89
CA ALA A 97 5.04 9.26 12.66
C ALA A 97 3.94 10.11 11.99
N LEU A 98 4.02 10.31 10.67
CA LEU A 98 3.00 11.02 9.89
C LEU A 98 1.64 10.28 9.93
N ALA A 99 1.64 8.96 9.83
CA ALA A 99 0.43 8.16 9.92
C ALA A 99 -0.22 8.26 11.32
N ARG A 100 0.58 8.22 12.40
CA ARG A 100 0.09 8.39 13.78
C ARG A 100 -0.46 9.79 14.03
N ALA A 101 0.20 10.82 13.50
CA ALA A 101 -0.27 12.21 13.60
C ALA A 101 -1.66 12.36 12.94
N ALA A 102 -1.84 11.82 11.73
CA ALA A 102 -3.12 11.84 11.03
C ALA A 102 -4.25 11.13 11.82
N ILE A 103 -3.95 10.02 12.50
CA ILE A 103 -4.92 9.34 13.39
C ILE A 103 -5.32 10.25 14.56
N ALA A 104 -4.35 10.93 15.18
CA ALA A 104 -4.62 11.85 16.28
C ALA A 104 -5.49 13.04 15.84
N GLU A 105 -5.20 13.63 14.67
CA GLU A 105 -6.00 14.70 14.08
C GLU A 105 -7.42 14.23 13.75
N MET A 106 -7.58 13.06 13.13
CA MET A 106 -8.90 12.50 12.81
C MET A 106 -9.73 12.25 14.09
N ARG A 107 -9.10 11.81 15.17
CA ARG A 107 -9.77 11.62 16.47
C ARG A 107 -10.21 12.95 17.08
N ARG A 108 -9.38 13.99 17.00
CA ARG A 108 -9.71 15.35 17.46
C ARG A 108 -10.86 15.95 16.67
N ALA A 109 -10.86 15.82 15.35
CA ALA A 109 -11.90 16.38 14.46
C ALA A 109 -13.27 15.70 14.60
N ARG A 110 -13.33 14.54 15.28
CA ARG A 110 -14.57 13.80 15.57
C ARG A 110 -15.10 14.01 16.99
N ALA A 111 -14.34 14.70 17.84
CA ALA A 111 -14.73 15.08 19.19
C ALA A 111 -15.43 16.44 19.14
#